data_AF-A0A3D0S9P6-F1
#
_entry.id   AF-A0A3D0S9P6-F1
#
_cell.length_a   1.000
_cell.length_b   1.000
_cell.length_c   1.000
_cell.angle_alpha   90.00
_cell.angle_beta   90.00
_cell.angle_gamma   90.00
#
_symmetry.space_group_name_H-M   'P 1'
#
loop_
_entity.id
_entity.type
_entity.pdbx_description
1 polymer ?
#
loop_
_entity_poly.entity_id
_entity_poly.type
_entity_poly.pdbx_seq_one_letter_code
_entity_poly.pdbx_strand_id
1 'polypeptide(L)' 'NRQGQRVESLAQISRERRTGYDWYGRWPAPLIADEYKAWQQKHAANGISTR' A
#
# COMPACT_ATOMS: atom_id res chain seq x y z
N ASN A 1 -13.42 -6.17 -12.93
CA ASN A 1 -14.63 -5.35 -13.21
C ASN A 1 -15.59 -5.35 -12.03
N ARG A 2 -16.68 -4.55 -12.04
CA ARG A 2 -17.62 -4.42 -10.89
C ARG A 2 -18.08 -5.79 -10.34
N GLN A 3 -18.12 -6.80 -11.20
CA GLN A 3 -18.50 -8.18 -10.93
C GLN A 3 -17.32 -9.06 -10.44
N GLY A 4 -16.22 -8.45 -9.97
CA GLY A 4 -15.07 -9.18 -9.40
C GLY A 4 -14.17 -9.91 -10.39
N GLN A 5 -14.42 -9.84 -11.69
CA GLN A 5 -13.58 -10.47 -12.71
C GLN A 5 -12.16 -9.88 -12.71
N ARG A 6 -11.15 -10.76 -12.56
CA ARG A 6 -9.73 -10.44 -12.76
C ARG A 6 -9.48 -10.26 -14.26
N VAL A 7 -8.73 -9.21 -14.60
CA VAL A 7 -8.32 -8.91 -15.97
C VAL A 7 -6.83 -8.65 -15.98
N GLU A 8 -6.17 -8.91 -17.11
CA GLU A 8 -4.71 -8.86 -17.22
C GLU A 8 -4.18 -7.43 -17.41
N SER A 9 -5.01 -6.51 -17.88
CA SER A 9 -4.61 -5.12 -18.12
C SER A 9 -5.65 -4.09 -17.68
N LEU A 10 -5.18 -2.89 -17.34
CA LEU A 10 -6.04 -1.77 -16.98
C LEU A 10 -7.00 -1.39 -18.14
N ALA A 11 -6.58 -1.60 -19.38
CA ALA A 11 -7.39 -1.31 -20.57
C ALA A 11 -8.70 -2.13 -20.60
N GLN A 12 -8.71 -3.32 -19.99
CA GLN A 12 -9.86 -4.23 -19.92
C GLN A 12 -10.84 -3.89 -18.78
N ILE A 13 -10.51 -2.88 -17.95
CA ILE A 13 -11.38 -2.41 -16.87
C ILE A 13 -12.43 -1.45 -17.44
N SER A 14 -13.69 -1.61 -17.01
CA SER A 14 -14.78 -0.72 -17.42
C SER A 14 -14.46 0.74 -17.08
N ARG A 15 -14.90 1.67 -17.94
CA ARG A 15 -14.58 3.10 -17.80
C ARG A 15 -14.90 3.63 -16.41
N GLU A 16 -16.10 3.37 -15.90
CA GLU A 16 -16.55 3.78 -14.56
C GLU A 16 -15.56 3.35 -13.46
N ARG A 17 -15.09 2.10 -13.50
CA ARG A 17 -14.16 1.55 -12.51
C ARG A 17 -12.73 2.03 -12.73
N ARG A 18 -12.33 2.26 -13.98
CA ARG A 18 -11.01 2.74 -14.35
C ARG A 18 -10.78 4.18 -13.94
N THR A 19 -11.82 5.01 -13.98
CA THR A 19 -11.73 6.44 -13.61
C THR A 19 -12.20 6.74 -12.20
N GLY A 20 -13.00 5.86 -11.59
CA GLY A 20 -13.53 6.06 -10.22
C GLY A 20 -12.64 5.51 -9.11
N TYR A 21 -11.50 4.91 -9.42
CA TYR A 21 -10.58 4.31 -8.46
C TYR A 21 -9.13 4.57 -8.87
N ASP A 22 -8.28 4.74 -7.86
CA ASP A 22 -6.84 4.80 -8.05
C ASP A 22 -6.28 3.38 -8.15
N TRP A 23 -5.92 2.98 -9.37
CA TRP A 23 -5.31 1.68 -9.65
C TRP A 23 -3.80 1.65 -9.38
N TYR A 24 -3.18 2.83 -9.37
CA TYR A 24 -1.78 3.05 -9.05
C TYR A 24 -1.67 4.26 -8.13
N GLY A 25 -0.64 4.28 -7.28
CA GLY A 25 -0.45 5.38 -6.34
C GLY A 25 0.93 5.37 -5.71
N ARG A 26 1.23 6.43 -4.97
CA ARG A 26 2.48 6.58 -4.21
C ARG A 26 2.31 6.27 -2.72
N TRP A 27 1.23 5.57 -2.36
CA TRP A 27 0.93 5.18 -0.99
C TRP A 27 2.09 4.50 -0.25
N PRO A 28 2.96 3.70 -0.92
CA PRO A 28 4.14 3.14 -0.24
C PRO A 28 5.23 4.15 0.14
N ALA A 29 5.24 5.35 -0.44
CA ALA A 29 6.30 6.33 -0.22
C ALA A 29 6.42 6.78 1.25
N PRO A 30 5.37 7.30 1.92
CA PRO A 30 5.46 7.66 3.34
C PRO A 30 5.70 6.43 4.23
N LEU A 31 5.13 5.28 3.87
CA LEU A 31 5.33 4.03 4.60
C LEU A 31 6.82 3.66 4.69
N ILE A 32 7.54 3.69 3.57
CA ILE A 32 8.96 3.32 3.53
C ILE A 32 9.84 4.43 4.09
N ALA A 33 9.52 5.70 3.77
CA ALA A 33 10.35 6.83 4.15
C ALA A 33 10.35 7.05 5.67
N ASP A 34 9.18 6.94 6.31
CA ASP A 34 8.95 7.45 7.65
C ASP A 34 8.38 6.38 8.57
N GLU A 35 7.23 5.80 8.21
CA GLU A 35 6.46 4.93 9.12
C GLU A 35 7.22 3.66 9.47
N TYR A 36 7.90 3.06 8.50
CA TYR A 36 8.72 1.86 8.71
C TYR A 36 9.87 2.13 9.67
N LYS A 37 10.57 3.26 9.52
CA LYS A 37 11.68 3.64 10.41
C LYS A 37 11.19 3.92 11.82
N ALA A 38 10.07 4.63 11.95
CA ALA A 38 9.45 4.90 13.25
C ALA A 38 9.05 3.60 13.96
N TRP A 39 8.49 2.63 13.23
CA TRP A 39 8.21 1.29 13.75
C TRP A 39 9.48 0.58 14.23
N GLN A 40 10.54 0.56 13.41
CA GLN A 40 11.80 -0.06 13.79
C GLN A 40 12.37 0.54 15.08
N GLN A 41 12.36 1.87 15.23
CA GLN A 41 12.83 2.55 16.43
C GLN A 41 12.01 2.18 17.67
N LYS A 42 10.67 2.18 17.55
CA LYS A 42 9.77 1.78 18.63
C LYS A 42 10.06 0.36 19.12
N HIS A 43 10.35 -0.55 18.20
CA HIS A 43 10.55 -1.96 18.53
C HIS A 43 12.00 -2.31 18.88
N ALA A 44 12.98 -1.54 18.40
CA ALA A 44 14.37 -1.65 18.84
C ALA A 44 14.53 -1.28 20.32
N ALA A 45 13.83 -0.25 20.80
CA ALA A 45 13.81 0.13 22.21
C ALA A 45 13.25 -0.98 23.12
N ASN A 46 12.26 -1.74 22.64
CA ASN A 46 11.68 -2.87 23.38
C ASN A 46 12.64 -4.07 23.49
N GLY A 47 13.60 -4.20 22.57
CA GLY A 47 14.63 -5.26 22.62
C GLY A 47 15.81 -4.96 23.53
N ILE A 48 16.02 -3.69 23.93
CA ILE A 48 17.12 -3.27 24.82
C ILE A 48 16.71 -3.35 26.30
N SER A 49 15.43 -3.19 26.62
CA SER A 49 14.95 -3.19 28.02
C SER A 49 14.75 -4.59 28.64
N THR A 50 15.16 -5.67 27.95
CA THR A 50 15.02 -7.07 28.42
C THR A 50 16.36 -7.81 28.46
N ARG A 51 17.46 -7.13 28.79
CA ARG A 51 18.76 -7.78 29.07
C ARG A 51 19.35 -7.27 30.36
#